data_AF-A0A0W8FMH9-F1
#
_entry.id   AF-A0A0W8FMH9-F1
#
_cell.length_a   1.000
_cell.length_b   1.000
_cell.length_c   1.000
_cell.angle_alpha   90.00
_cell.angle_beta   90.00
_cell.angle_gamma   90.00
#
_symmetry.space_group_name_H-M   'P 1'
#
loop_
_entity.id
_entity.type
_entity.pdbx_description
1 polymer ?
#
loop_
_entity_poly.entity_id
_entity_poly.type
_entity_poly.pdbx_seq_one_letter_code
_entity_poly.pdbx_strand_id
1 'polypeptide(L)'
;MSDSKFIVLCQPDKGKSCGACCGLYNYVDSSRSSLEQRLRLRTKRFHELVKKPDDVALYAKETLAAEDFNKRYEVIYCCEYLGFLDNEEKKVGCLLHPEQNQGCDMRDVSFYGQELCAGHFCPSHHFIPQSQCEILIKIFDDWYLYGLVLTDIDLVIQYFRLIADRIGGELKPEAFDNVSLKNIVLEYFNWKITWPFRSLETNRLGKYYFDGSQYMISYIDYARFGREVSPLNAIFLSLSSSFKNTEEIDEAEMMIWSNIENFVATYERGR
;
A
#
# COMPACT_ATOMS: atom_id res chain seq x y z
N MET A 1 -20.61 -15.22 20.65
CA MET A 1 -19.43 -14.39 20.31
C MET A 1 -18.89 -14.98 19.03
N SER A 2 -19.14 -14.29 17.91
CA SER A 2 -18.66 -14.74 16.60
C SER A 2 -17.13 -14.74 16.64
N ASP A 3 -16.50 -15.88 16.38
CA ASP A 3 -15.06 -15.98 16.18
C ASP A 3 -14.68 -15.01 15.06
N SER A 4 -14.20 -13.83 15.46
CA SER A 4 -13.62 -12.88 14.51
C SER A 4 -12.38 -13.56 13.94
N LYS A 5 -12.52 -14.08 12.72
CA LYS A 5 -11.46 -14.76 11.98
C LYS A 5 -10.34 -13.74 11.78
N PHE A 6 -9.19 -13.97 12.42
CA PHE A 6 -8.03 -13.11 12.26
C PHE A 6 -7.62 -13.05 10.78
N ILE A 7 -7.63 -11.85 10.20
CA ILE A 7 -7.33 -11.62 8.79
C ILE A 7 -5.86 -11.23 8.65
N VAL A 8 -5.09 -11.99 7.88
CA VAL A 8 -3.71 -11.65 7.53
C VAL A 8 -3.72 -10.68 6.34
N LEU A 9 -3.50 -9.38 6.58
CA LEU A 9 -3.63 -8.33 5.55
C LEU A 9 -2.56 -8.45 4.45
N CYS A 10 -1.43 -9.11 4.72
CA CYS A 10 -0.41 -9.35 3.69
C CYS A 10 -0.85 -10.39 2.64
N GLN A 11 -1.70 -11.35 3.00
CA GLN A 11 -2.15 -12.45 2.16
C GLN A 11 -3.64 -12.73 2.41
N PRO A 12 -4.54 -11.75 2.17
CA PRO A 12 -5.92 -11.81 2.66
C PRO A 12 -6.78 -12.82 1.92
N ASP A 13 -6.48 -13.10 0.65
CA ASP A 13 -7.21 -14.03 -0.20
C ASP A 13 -6.36 -14.53 -1.39
N LYS A 14 -7.03 -15.05 -2.43
CA LYS A 14 -6.40 -15.56 -3.66
C LYS A 14 -6.19 -14.50 -4.74
N GLY A 15 -6.83 -13.34 -4.63
CA GLY A 15 -6.84 -12.31 -5.67
C GLY A 15 -5.78 -11.24 -5.49
N LYS A 16 -5.25 -11.05 -4.27
CA LYS A 16 -4.27 -10.00 -3.97
C LYS A 16 -3.42 -10.34 -2.75
N SER A 17 -2.42 -9.48 -2.53
CA SER A 17 -1.49 -9.53 -1.40
C SER A 17 -0.74 -8.20 -1.28
N CYS A 18 0.04 -8.03 -0.22
CA CYS A 18 0.87 -6.85 -0.02
C CYS A 18 2.33 -7.26 0.27
N GLY A 19 3.27 -6.57 -0.38
CA GLY A 19 4.72 -6.75 -0.19
C GLY A 19 5.42 -5.58 0.51
N ALA A 20 4.67 -4.66 1.13
CA ALA A 20 5.21 -3.39 1.63
C ALA A 20 6.29 -3.56 2.72
N CYS A 21 6.07 -4.45 3.70
CA CYS A 21 7.06 -4.72 4.76
C CYS A 21 8.32 -5.40 4.23
N CYS A 22 8.25 -6.03 3.05
CA CYS A 22 9.41 -6.55 2.33
C CYS A 22 10.11 -5.48 1.46
N GLY A 23 9.68 -4.21 1.55
CA GLY A 23 10.27 -3.08 0.84
C GLY A 23 9.82 -2.92 -0.61
N LEU A 24 8.73 -3.57 -1.04
CA LEU A 24 8.27 -3.53 -2.44
C LEU A 24 8.10 -2.11 -3.00
N TYR A 25 7.59 -1.19 -2.18
CA TYR A 25 7.32 0.20 -2.59
C TYR A 25 8.45 1.16 -2.22
N ASN A 26 9.58 0.64 -1.71
CA ASN A 26 10.71 1.45 -1.26
C ASN A 26 11.78 1.67 -2.36
N TYR A 27 11.65 1.07 -3.54
CA TYR A 27 12.53 1.41 -4.66
C TYR A 27 12.29 2.85 -5.12
N VAL A 28 13.36 3.54 -5.55
CA VAL A 28 13.26 4.90 -6.12
C VAL A 28 12.26 4.92 -7.27
N ASP A 29 12.42 4.00 -8.23
CA ASP A 29 11.39 3.66 -9.20
C ASP A 29 10.51 2.54 -8.63
N SER A 30 9.35 2.94 -8.11
CA SER A 30 8.31 2.02 -7.66
C SER A 30 7.09 2.05 -8.58
N SER A 31 7.25 2.46 -9.84
CA SER A 31 6.16 2.39 -10.81
C SER A 31 5.68 0.94 -10.96
N ARG A 32 4.39 0.76 -11.25
CA ARG A 32 3.78 -0.57 -11.38
C ARG A 32 4.56 -1.45 -12.36
N SER A 33 4.88 -0.94 -13.54
CA SER A 33 5.62 -1.69 -14.57
C SER A 33 7.02 -2.10 -14.12
N SER A 34 7.74 -1.21 -13.43
CA SER A 34 9.08 -1.49 -12.91
C SER A 34 9.06 -2.58 -11.84
N LEU A 35 8.08 -2.50 -10.92
CA LEU A 35 7.89 -3.52 -9.90
C LEU A 35 7.44 -4.86 -10.48
N GLU A 36 6.51 -4.88 -11.45
CA GLU A 36 6.09 -6.09 -12.16
C GLU A 36 7.28 -6.77 -12.83
N GLN A 37 8.11 -6.01 -13.57
CA GLN A 37 9.31 -6.54 -14.20
C GLN A 37 10.27 -7.14 -13.17
N ARG A 38 10.52 -6.43 -12.07
CA ARG A 38 11.39 -6.91 -10.99
C ARG A 38 10.89 -8.22 -10.39
N LEU A 39 9.62 -8.25 -9.98
CA LEU A 39 8.99 -9.43 -9.38
C LEU A 39 9.03 -10.62 -10.35
N ARG A 40 8.72 -10.41 -11.64
CA ARG A 40 8.76 -11.45 -12.67
C ARG A 40 10.16 -12.02 -12.86
N LEU A 41 11.18 -11.16 -12.98
CA LEU A 41 12.57 -11.58 -13.15
C LEU A 41 13.09 -12.35 -11.93
N ARG A 42 12.77 -11.89 -10.71
CA ARG A 42 13.09 -12.59 -9.46
C ARG A 42 12.46 -13.96 -9.39
N THR A 43 11.16 -14.05 -9.70
CA THR A 43 10.42 -15.31 -9.67
C THR A 43 10.99 -16.31 -10.66
N LYS A 44 11.22 -15.87 -11.90
CA LYS A 44 11.85 -16.70 -12.94
C LYS A 44 13.23 -17.20 -12.50
N ARG A 45 14.11 -16.30 -12.06
CA ARG A 45 15.46 -16.65 -11.62
C ARG A 45 15.43 -17.62 -10.44
N PHE A 46 14.50 -17.44 -9.50
CA PHE A 46 14.35 -18.34 -8.36
C PHE A 46 14.00 -19.76 -8.82
N HIS A 47 13.00 -19.91 -9.68
CA HIS A 47 12.61 -21.22 -10.20
C HIS A 47 13.69 -21.87 -11.08
N GLU A 48 14.51 -21.09 -11.77
CA GLU A 48 15.62 -21.59 -12.58
C GLU A 48 16.78 -22.10 -11.71
N LEU A 49 17.18 -21.32 -10.70
CA LEU A 49 18.40 -21.58 -9.93
C LEU A 49 18.17 -22.41 -8.66
N VAL A 50 17.06 -22.21 -7.95
CA VAL A 50 16.85 -22.79 -6.62
C VAL A 50 16.18 -24.15 -6.75
N LYS A 51 16.98 -25.23 -6.62
CA LYS A 51 16.49 -26.62 -6.61
C LYS A 51 16.57 -27.23 -5.21
N LYS A 52 17.45 -26.71 -4.37
CA LYS A 52 17.63 -27.05 -2.95
C LYS A 52 18.00 -25.80 -2.14
N PRO A 53 17.87 -25.83 -0.81
CA PRO A 53 18.15 -24.66 0.04
C PRO A 53 19.53 -24.03 -0.15
N ASP A 54 20.56 -24.84 -0.40
CA ASP A 54 21.94 -24.35 -0.66
C ASP A 54 22.04 -23.39 -1.86
N ASP A 55 21.12 -23.49 -2.83
CA ASP A 55 21.14 -22.70 -4.05
C ASP A 55 20.64 -21.26 -3.83
N VAL A 56 19.99 -20.98 -2.69
CA VAL A 56 19.43 -19.66 -2.38
C VAL A 56 20.54 -18.59 -2.33
N ALA A 57 21.73 -18.93 -1.86
CA ALA A 57 22.88 -18.02 -1.85
C ALA A 57 23.30 -17.61 -3.26
N LEU A 58 23.24 -18.53 -4.24
CA LEU A 58 23.51 -18.23 -5.64
C LEU A 58 22.43 -17.30 -6.21
N TYR A 59 21.16 -17.61 -5.96
CA TYR A 59 20.04 -16.76 -6.36
C TYR A 59 20.16 -15.32 -5.83
N ALA A 60 20.47 -15.16 -4.55
CA ALA A 60 20.62 -13.85 -3.93
C ALA A 60 21.75 -13.05 -4.57
N LYS A 61 22.92 -13.69 -4.76
CA LYS A 61 24.07 -13.09 -5.43
C LYS A 61 23.73 -12.62 -6.85
N GLU A 62 23.07 -13.45 -7.65
CA GLU A 62 22.69 -13.09 -9.02
C GLU A 62 21.63 -11.99 -9.06
N THR A 63 20.70 -11.99 -8.10
CA THR A 63 19.67 -10.95 -7.97
C THR A 63 20.27 -9.60 -7.61
N LEU A 64 21.17 -9.56 -6.63
CA LEU A 64 21.89 -8.35 -6.23
C LEU A 64 22.79 -7.80 -7.35
N ALA A 65 23.37 -8.67 -8.19
CA ALA A 65 24.20 -8.26 -9.32
C ALA A 65 23.39 -7.75 -10.52
N ALA A 66 22.15 -8.22 -10.69
CA ALA A 66 21.34 -7.95 -11.89
C ALA A 66 20.36 -6.77 -11.73
N GLU A 67 20.15 -6.26 -10.52
CA GLU A 67 19.09 -5.29 -10.23
C GLU A 67 19.60 -4.03 -9.56
N ASP A 68 18.90 -2.92 -9.80
CA ASP A 68 19.08 -1.70 -9.02
C ASP A 68 18.34 -1.80 -7.69
N PHE A 69 19.06 -1.64 -6.57
CA PHE A 69 18.52 -1.63 -5.21
C PHE A 69 18.45 -0.22 -4.60
N ASN A 70 18.61 0.83 -5.42
CA ASN A 70 18.41 2.20 -5.00
C ASN A 70 17.03 2.37 -4.35
N LYS A 71 17.06 2.81 -3.10
CA LYS A 71 15.91 2.90 -2.21
C LYS A 71 15.59 4.35 -1.86
N ARG A 72 14.33 4.61 -1.56
CA ARG A 72 13.83 5.91 -1.08
C ARG A 72 14.23 6.14 0.36
N TYR A 73 14.09 5.10 1.18
CA TYR A 73 14.40 5.11 2.60
C TYR A 73 15.49 4.09 2.91
N GLU A 74 16.63 4.58 3.38
CA GLU A 74 17.80 3.75 3.72
C GLU A 74 17.49 2.67 4.78
N VAL A 75 16.63 3.04 5.71
CA VAL A 75 16.17 2.27 6.87
C VAL A 75 15.18 1.16 6.54
N ILE A 76 14.53 1.20 5.36
CA ILE A 76 13.62 0.14 4.93
C ILE A 76 14.37 -0.80 3.99
N TYR A 77 14.50 -2.06 4.38
CA TYR A 77 15.17 -3.05 3.54
C TYR A 77 14.31 -3.43 2.33
N CYS A 78 14.91 -3.46 1.14
CA CYS A 78 14.31 -3.95 -0.09
C CYS A 78 14.66 -5.44 -0.27
N CYS A 79 13.79 -6.33 0.20
CA CYS A 79 14.03 -7.77 0.19
C CYS A 79 14.14 -8.32 -1.22
N GLU A 80 15.25 -8.97 -1.53
CA GLU A 80 15.60 -9.60 -2.80
C GLU A 80 14.75 -10.86 -3.08
N TYR A 81 14.20 -11.49 -2.03
CA TYR A 81 13.41 -12.72 -2.14
C TYR A 81 11.92 -12.50 -2.38
N LEU A 82 11.51 -11.25 -2.63
CA LEU A 82 10.12 -10.92 -2.94
C LEU A 82 9.86 -11.16 -4.45
N GLY A 83 8.85 -11.98 -4.76
CA GLY A 83 8.44 -12.32 -6.13
C GLY A 83 6.93 -12.55 -6.24
N PHE A 84 6.48 -12.99 -7.42
CA PHE A 84 5.12 -13.46 -7.64
C PHE A 84 4.94 -14.88 -7.09
N LEU A 85 3.78 -15.14 -6.49
CA LEU A 85 3.44 -16.43 -5.87
C LEU A 85 2.47 -17.27 -6.73
N ASP A 86 2.01 -16.70 -7.84
CA ASP A 86 1.08 -17.32 -8.78
C ASP A 86 1.43 -16.95 -10.22
N ASN A 87 0.96 -17.78 -11.15
CA ASN A 87 1.20 -17.60 -12.58
C ASN A 87 0.39 -16.43 -13.18
N GLU A 88 -0.71 -16.04 -12.53
CA GLU A 88 -1.53 -14.91 -12.95
C GLU A 88 -0.96 -13.55 -12.51
N GLU A 89 0.17 -13.55 -11.80
CA GLU A 89 0.87 -12.36 -11.26
C GLU A 89 -0.03 -11.49 -10.35
N LYS A 90 -0.98 -12.12 -9.65
CA LYS A 90 -1.94 -11.44 -8.77
C LYS A 90 -1.43 -11.27 -7.36
N LYS A 91 -0.55 -12.16 -6.91
CA LYS A 91 -0.01 -12.21 -5.57
C LYS A 91 1.51 -12.10 -5.57
N VAL A 92 1.99 -11.26 -4.69
CA VAL A 92 3.40 -11.06 -4.35
C VAL A 92 3.67 -11.62 -2.97
N GLY A 93 4.89 -12.08 -2.74
CA GLY A 93 5.31 -12.55 -1.43
C GLY A 93 6.68 -13.21 -1.45
N CYS A 94 7.04 -13.80 -0.32
CA CYS A 94 8.38 -14.35 -0.12
C CYS A 94 8.54 -15.68 -0.85
N LEU A 95 9.48 -15.73 -1.79
CA LEU A 95 9.84 -16.94 -2.53
C LEU A 95 10.50 -18.00 -1.63
N LEU A 96 11.01 -17.61 -0.46
CA LEU A 96 11.60 -18.51 0.55
C LEU A 96 10.57 -19.08 1.53
N HIS A 97 9.31 -18.64 1.47
CA HIS A 97 8.30 -19.03 2.43
C HIS A 97 8.02 -20.54 2.35
N PRO A 98 7.81 -21.25 3.48
CA PRO A 98 7.56 -22.69 3.46
C PRO A 98 6.32 -23.09 2.65
N GLU A 99 5.31 -22.24 2.57
CA GLU A 99 4.13 -22.46 1.72
C GLU A 99 4.45 -22.50 0.22
N GLN A 100 5.58 -21.92 -0.19
CA GLN A 100 6.07 -21.96 -1.58
C GLN A 100 7.05 -23.11 -1.82
N ASN A 101 7.49 -23.80 -0.75
CA ASN A 101 8.64 -24.71 -0.79
C ASN A 101 8.37 -26.02 -0.04
N GLN A 102 7.16 -26.57 -0.16
CA GLN A 102 6.78 -27.88 0.41
C GLN A 102 7.04 -28.00 1.92
N GLY A 103 6.90 -26.89 2.66
CA GLY A 103 7.16 -26.83 4.09
C GLY A 103 8.62 -26.55 4.47
N CYS A 104 9.55 -26.52 3.51
CA CYS A 104 10.93 -26.11 3.76
C CYS A 104 11.00 -24.59 3.93
N ASP A 105 11.23 -24.14 5.16
CA ASP A 105 11.41 -22.73 5.45
C ASP A 105 12.85 -22.31 5.14
N MET A 106 13.02 -21.44 4.15
CA MET A 106 14.35 -20.96 3.73
C MET A 106 14.62 -19.52 4.18
N ARG A 107 13.76 -18.94 5.03
CA ARG A 107 13.81 -17.49 5.37
C ARG A 107 14.98 -17.10 6.27
N ASP A 108 15.73 -18.05 6.83
CA ASP A 108 16.89 -17.77 7.70
C ASP A 108 17.97 -16.93 7.03
N VAL A 109 18.10 -17.01 5.70
CA VAL A 109 19.09 -16.22 4.94
C VAL A 109 18.59 -14.81 4.58
N SER A 110 17.33 -14.49 4.88
CA SER A 110 16.79 -13.16 4.64
C SER A 110 17.30 -12.16 5.68
N PHE A 111 17.31 -10.86 5.33
CA PHE A 111 17.79 -9.80 6.21
C PHE A 111 17.13 -9.80 7.62
N TYR A 112 15.84 -10.07 7.69
CA TYR A 112 15.11 -10.13 8.96
C TYR A 112 15.14 -11.52 9.62
N GLY A 113 15.50 -12.57 8.89
CA GLY A 113 15.48 -13.96 9.37
C GLY A 113 14.07 -14.53 9.56
N GLN A 114 14.00 -15.84 9.84
CA GLN A 114 12.74 -16.58 9.95
C GLN A 114 11.81 -16.03 11.04
N GLU A 115 12.33 -15.82 12.26
CA GLU A 115 11.51 -15.44 13.42
C GLU A 115 10.79 -14.10 13.22
N LEU A 116 11.52 -13.05 12.82
CA LEU A 116 10.92 -11.75 12.57
C LEU A 116 9.97 -11.79 11.37
N CYS A 117 10.34 -12.47 10.29
CA CYS A 117 9.47 -12.60 9.12
C CYS A 117 8.15 -13.32 9.43
N ALA A 118 8.17 -14.32 10.30
CA ALA A 118 6.98 -15.10 10.66
C ALA A 118 6.04 -14.36 11.63
N GLY A 119 6.61 -13.56 12.55
CA GLY A 119 5.84 -12.86 13.59
C GLY A 119 5.43 -11.43 13.25
N HIS A 120 5.87 -10.86 12.12
CA HIS A 120 5.66 -9.45 11.83
C HIS A 120 4.25 -9.14 11.33
N PHE A 121 3.57 -8.22 12.02
CA PHE A 121 2.35 -7.55 11.56
C PHE A 121 2.61 -6.06 11.40
N CYS A 122 2.20 -5.50 10.26
CA CYS A 122 2.36 -4.08 10.01
C CYS A 122 1.40 -3.25 10.89
N PRO A 123 1.67 -1.95 11.10
CA PRO A 123 0.80 -1.07 11.87
C PRO A 123 -0.67 -1.06 11.42
N SER A 124 -0.96 -1.34 10.14
CA SER A 124 -2.33 -1.42 9.62
C SER A 124 -3.18 -2.48 10.33
N HIS A 125 -2.59 -3.57 10.84
CA HIS A 125 -3.30 -4.56 11.67
C HIS A 125 -3.81 -4.01 13.00
N HIS A 126 -3.21 -2.94 13.50
CA HIS A 126 -3.52 -2.37 14.81
C HIS A 126 -4.34 -1.09 14.70
N PHE A 127 -4.14 -0.32 13.64
CA PHE A 127 -4.72 1.03 13.53
C PHE A 127 -5.91 1.10 12.57
N ILE A 128 -5.99 0.24 11.54
CA ILE A 128 -7.16 0.23 10.65
C ILE A 128 -8.25 -0.64 11.28
N PRO A 129 -9.47 -0.11 11.51
CA PRO A 129 -10.58 -0.89 12.03
C PRO A 129 -10.88 -2.13 11.17
N GLN A 130 -11.29 -3.22 11.81
CA GLN A 130 -11.55 -4.49 11.11
C GLN A 130 -12.56 -4.35 9.96
N SER A 131 -13.64 -3.60 10.18
CA SER A 131 -14.64 -3.27 9.16
C SER A 131 -14.01 -2.62 7.92
N GLN A 132 -13.10 -1.68 8.11
CA GLN A 132 -12.38 -1.00 7.03
C GLN A 132 -11.39 -1.94 6.36
N CYS A 133 -10.68 -2.80 7.10
CA CYS A 133 -9.85 -3.86 6.52
C CYS A 133 -10.65 -4.80 5.60
N GLU A 134 -11.85 -5.22 6.03
CA GLU A 134 -12.76 -6.05 5.24
C GLU A 134 -13.24 -5.31 3.97
N ILE A 135 -13.54 -4.00 4.09
CA ILE A 135 -13.86 -3.15 2.93
C ILE A 135 -12.68 -3.11 1.94
N LEU A 136 -11.46 -2.82 2.41
CA LEU A 136 -10.27 -2.78 1.53
C LEU A 136 -10.07 -4.12 0.82
N ILE A 137 -10.23 -5.24 1.54
CA ILE A 137 -10.13 -6.58 0.96
C ILE A 137 -11.22 -6.83 -0.09
N LYS A 138 -12.42 -6.28 0.07
CA LYS A 138 -13.52 -6.46 -0.86
C LYS A 138 -13.40 -5.61 -2.13
N ILE A 139 -12.85 -4.39 -2.02
CA ILE A 139 -12.83 -3.44 -3.14
C ILE A 139 -11.62 -3.62 -4.06
N PHE A 140 -10.45 -4.00 -3.54
CA PHE A 140 -9.25 -4.14 -4.36
C PHE A 140 -9.17 -5.51 -5.02
N ASP A 141 -8.60 -5.56 -6.21
CA ASP A 141 -8.45 -6.79 -7.00
C ASP A 141 -6.99 -7.02 -7.45
N ASP A 142 -6.06 -6.15 -7.04
CA ASP A 142 -4.63 -6.24 -7.38
C ASP A 142 -3.73 -5.91 -6.18
N TRP A 143 -2.51 -6.45 -6.20
CA TRP A 143 -1.52 -6.25 -5.14
C TRP A 143 -0.95 -4.82 -5.09
N TYR A 144 -0.89 -4.12 -6.23
CA TYR A 144 -0.16 -2.85 -6.34
C TYR A 144 -0.90 -1.74 -5.60
N LEU A 145 -2.14 -1.46 -6.01
CA LEU A 145 -2.92 -0.42 -5.35
C LEU A 145 -3.33 -0.84 -3.93
N TYR A 146 -3.66 -2.11 -3.72
CA TYR A 146 -3.96 -2.65 -2.39
C TYR A 146 -2.84 -2.37 -1.40
N GLY A 147 -1.58 -2.73 -1.72
CA GLY A 147 -0.48 -2.52 -0.79
C GLY A 147 -0.14 -1.05 -0.57
N LEU A 148 -0.23 -0.20 -1.61
CA LEU A 148 -0.03 1.25 -1.48
C LEU A 148 -1.04 1.90 -0.53
N VAL A 149 -2.31 1.47 -0.60
CA VAL A 149 -3.40 2.00 0.23
C VAL A 149 -3.37 1.40 1.62
N LEU A 150 -3.18 0.08 1.75
CA LEU A 150 -3.19 -0.64 3.02
C LEU A 150 -2.17 -0.07 4.01
N THR A 151 -0.99 0.33 3.52
CA THR A 151 0.06 0.91 4.37
C THR A 151 -0.14 2.38 4.70
N ASP A 152 -1.11 3.04 4.07
CA ASP A 152 -1.41 4.45 4.31
C ASP A 152 -2.65 4.59 5.21
N ILE A 153 -2.41 4.42 6.51
CA ILE A 153 -3.45 4.37 7.55
C ILE A 153 -4.29 5.66 7.56
N ASP A 154 -3.65 6.83 7.41
CA ASP A 154 -4.36 8.11 7.47
C ASP A 154 -5.27 8.30 6.25
N LEU A 155 -4.81 7.91 5.06
CA LEU A 155 -5.65 7.92 3.85
C LEU A 155 -6.94 7.13 4.05
N VAL A 156 -6.81 5.92 4.60
CA VAL A 156 -7.94 5.01 4.80
C VAL A 156 -8.89 5.53 5.88
N ILE A 157 -8.36 5.81 7.07
CA ILE A 157 -9.18 6.15 8.24
C ILE A 157 -9.88 7.49 8.04
N GLN A 158 -9.19 8.50 7.52
CA GLN A 158 -9.79 9.82 7.36
C GLN A 158 -10.89 9.81 6.31
N TYR A 159 -10.71 9.11 5.20
CA TYR A 159 -11.74 8.98 4.18
C TYR A 159 -13.02 8.33 4.72
N PHE A 160 -12.89 7.17 5.36
CA PHE A 160 -14.06 6.48 5.91
C PHE A 160 -14.70 7.24 7.08
N ARG A 161 -13.92 7.96 7.90
CA ARG A 161 -14.45 8.84 8.93
C ARG A 161 -15.29 9.97 8.34
N LEU A 162 -14.79 10.67 7.31
CA LEU A 162 -15.50 11.79 6.69
C LEU A 162 -16.82 11.38 6.04
N ILE A 163 -16.89 10.15 5.52
CA ILE A 163 -18.14 9.57 5.04
C ILE A 163 -19.04 9.20 6.23
N ALA A 164 -18.52 8.51 7.24
CA ALA A 164 -19.28 8.06 8.40
C ALA A 164 -19.96 9.24 9.14
N ASP A 165 -19.23 10.35 9.31
CA ASP A 165 -19.72 11.59 9.91
C ASP A 165 -20.92 12.16 9.13
N ARG A 166 -20.98 11.97 7.81
CA ARG A 166 -22.07 12.45 6.95
C ARG A 166 -23.28 11.52 6.91
N ILE A 167 -23.05 10.20 6.87
CA ILE A 167 -24.13 9.21 6.82
C ILE A 167 -24.70 8.84 8.20
N GLY A 168 -24.13 9.42 9.27
CA GLY A 168 -24.54 9.21 10.66
C GLY A 168 -24.17 7.84 11.23
N GLY A 169 -23.12 7.19 10.72
CA GLY A 169 -22.71 5.88 11.20
C GLY A 169 -21.56 5.24 10.41
N GLU A 170 -20.99 4.18 10.96
CA GLU A 170 -19.89 3.45 10.33
C GLU A 170 -20.39 2.67 9.09
N LEU A 171 -19.61 2.75 8.00
CA LEU A 171 -19.84 1.93 6.82
C LEU A 171 -19.59 0.45 7.10
N LYS A 172 -20.50 -0.39 6.61
CA LYS A 172 -20.39 -1.85 6.70
C LYS A 172 -19.88 -2.43 5.38
N PRO A 173 -19.10 -3.53 5.39
CA PRO A 173 -18.54 -4.14 4.18
C PRO A 173 -19.59 -4.52 3.12
N GLU A 174 -20.83 -4.81 3.53
CA GLU A 174 -21.96 -5.15 2.65
C GLU A 174 -22.37 -3.97 1.77
N ALA A 175 -22.11 -2.72 2.17
CA ALA A 175 -22.35 -1.55 1.32
C ALA A 175 -21.61 -1.63 -0.02
N PHE A 176 -20.48 -2.33 -0.05
CA PHE A 176 -19.63 -2.48 -1.22
C PHE A 176 -20.01 -3.66 -2.13
N ASP A 177 -21.13 -4.33 -1.86
CA ASP A 177 -21.80 -5.18 -2.88
C ASP A 177 -22.43 -4.31 -3.98
N ASN A 178 -22.69 -3.04 -3.70
CA ASN A 178 -23.07 -2.06 -4.69
C ASN A 178 -21.83 -1.61 -5.49
N VAL A 179 -21.80 -1.97 -6.77
CA VAL A 179 -20.69 -1.66 -7.71
C VAL A 179 -20.47 -0.15 -7.85
N SER A 180 -21.52 0.68 -7.79
CA SER A 180 -21.37 2.13 -7.86
C SER A 180 -20.61 2.67 -6.65
N LEU A 181 -20.91 2.20 -5.44
CA LEU A 181 -20.19 2.59 -4.23
C LEU A 181 -18.74 2.09 -4.25
N LYS A 182 -18.52 0.84 -4.70
CA LYS A 182 -17.16 0.31 -4.92
C LYS A 182 -16.36 1.20 -5.87
N ASN A 183 -16.93 1.61 -7.00
CA ASN A 183 -16.23 2.41 -8.00
C ASN A 183 -15.86 3.81 -7.49
N ILE A 184 -16.73 4.46 -6.71
CA ILE A 184 -16.45 5.80 -6.15
C ILE A 184 -15.26 5.75 -5.19
N VAL A 185 -15.20 4.73 -4.32
CA VAL A 185 -14.09 4.57 -3.37
C VAL A 185 -12.80 4.15 -4.08
N LEU A 186 -12.89 3.33 -5.13
CA LEU A 186 -11.74 3.00 -5.97
C LEU A 186 -11.17 4.22 -6.69
N GLU A 187 -12.02 5.13 -7.17
CA GLU A 187 -11.59 6.41 -7.76
C GLU A 187 -10.74 7.22 -6.77
N TYR A 188 -11.24 7.38 -5.54
CA TYR A 188 -10.52 8.07 -4.47
C TYR A 188 -9.15 7.44 -4.20
N PHE A 189 -9.12 6.11 -3.99
CA PHE A 189 -7.86 5.43 -3.69
C PHE A 189 -6.90 5.42 -4.88
N ASN A 190 -7.40 5.42 -6.12
CA ASN A 190 -6.58 5.50 -7.33
C ASN A 190 -5.76 6.80 -7.41
N TRP A 191 -6.15 7.86 -6.70
CA TRP A 191 -5.30 9.06 -6.56
C TRP A 191 -3.96 8.76 -5.89
N LYS A 192 -3.78 7.63 -5.18
CA LYS A 192 -2.43 7.18 -4.78
C LYS A 192 -1.47 6.98 -5.94
N ILE A 193 -1.98 6.86 -7.16
CA ILE A 193 -1.19 6.76 -8.39
C ILE A 193 -1.32 8.04 -9.20
N THR A 194 -2.53 8.58 -9.36
CA THR A 194 -2.83 9.62 -10.35
C THR A 194 -2.99 11.04 -9.80
N TRP A 195 -2.75 11.26 -8.50
CA TRP A 195 -2.96 12.58 -7.87
C TRP A 195 -2.20 13.70 -8.60
N PRO A 196 -2.89 14.74 -9.11
CA PRO A 196 -2.28 15.76 -9.95
C PRO A 196 -1.34 16.70 -9.18
N PHE A 197 -1.55 16.88 -7.87
CA PHE A 197 -0.73 17.76 -7.02
C PHE A 197 0.40 17.01 -6.30
N ARG A 198 0.74 15.80 -6.77
CA ARG A 198 1.79 14.96 -6.17
C ARG A 198 3.17 15.61 -6.34
N SER A 199 3.95 15.66 -5.26
CA SER A 199 5.36 16.03 -5.30
C SER A 199 6.15 15.06 -6.19
N LEU A 200 7.07 15.60 -7.00
CA LEU A 200 7.99 14.81 -7.83
C LEU A 200 9.24 14.32 -7.07
N GLU A 201 9.35 14.68 -5.79
CA GLU A 201 10.46 14.26 -4.94
C GLU A 201 10.47 12.73 -4.77
N THR A 202 11.61 12.12 -5.09
CA THR A 202 11.78 10.66 -5.12
C THR A 202 11.94 10.05 -3.73
N ASN A 203 12.26 10.85 -2.71
CA ASN A 203 12.40 10.46 -1.31
C ASN A 203 11.09 10.60 -0.49
N ARG A 204 9.94 10.70 -1.16
CA ARG A 204 8.63 10.83 -0.52
C ARG A 204 7.74 9.62 -0.84
N LEU A 205 7.14 9.05 0.20
CA LEU A 205 6.13 8.00 0.12
C LEU A 205 5.07 8.27 1.18
N GLY A 206 3.89 8.70 0.74
CA GLY A 206 2.84 9.16 1.64
C GLY A 206 3.27 10.42 2.40
N LYS A 207 3.01 10.41 3.71
CA LYS A 207 3.31 11.53 4.62
C LYS A 207 4.78 11.64 5.04
N TYR A 208 5.59 10.62 4.77
CA TYR A 208 6.98 10.58 5.22
C TYR A 208 7.92 11.21 4.17
N TYR A 209 8.90 11.95 4.67
CA TYR A 209 10.00 12.56 3.95
C TYR A 209 11.33 12.13 4.63
N PHE A 210 12.38 11.97 3.83
CA PHE A 210 13.69 11.55 4.34
C PHE A 210 14.81 12.45 3.84
N ASP A 211 15.55 13.06 4.77
CA ASP A 211 16.64 13.99 4.48
C ASP A 211 18.04 13.35 4.50
N GLY A 212 18.12 12.03 4.65
CA GLY A 212 19.39 11.29 4.78
C GLY A 212 19.79 10.94 6.21
N SER A 213 19.13 11.52 7.24
CA SER A 213 19.50 11.29 8.64
C SER A 213 18.31 11.05 9.59
N GLN A 214 17.13 11.63 9.31
CA GLN A 214 15.96 11.52 10.18
C GLN A 214 14.65 11.36 9.39
N TYR A 215 13.64 10.79 10.04
CA TYR A 215 12.27 10.77 9.52
C TYR A 215 11.60 12.10 9.79
N MET A 216 11.13 12.76 8.74
CA MET A 216 10.29 13.96 8.86
C MET A 216 8.89 13.66 8.33
N ILE A 217 7.88 14.19 9.02
CA ILE A 217 6.53 14.24 8.48
C ILE A 217 6.50 15.46 7.55
N SER A 218 6.14 15.24 6.28
CA SER A 218 5.96 16.33 5.32
C SER A 218 4.92 17.32 5.84
N TYR A 219 5.08 18.59 5.49
CA TYR A 219 4.23 19.67 5.96
C TYR A 219 3.75 20.49 4.76
N ILE A 220 2.49 20.92 4.81
CA ILE A 220 1.91 21.84 3.83
C ILE A 220 1.81 23.21 4.51
N ASP A 221 2.48 24.20 3.94
CA ASP A 221 2.53 25.55 4.50
C ASP A 221 1.30 26.38 4.12
N TYR A 222 0.17 26.11 4.78
CA TYR A 222 -1.08 26.85 4.55
C TYR A 222 -0.96 28.35 4.85
N ALA A 223 -0.14 28.72 5.84
CA ALA A 223 0.06 30.12 6.23
C ALA A 223 0.67 30.94 5.09
N ARG A 224 1.58 30.35 4.29
CA ARG A 224 2.12 30.97 3.08
C ARG A 224 1.04 31.35 2.05
N PHE A 225 -0.07 30.61 2.03
CA PHE A 225 -1.21 30.86 1.14
C PHE A 225 -2.30 31.71 1.79
N GLY A 226 -2.08 32.21 3.02
CA GLY A 226 -3.09 32.94 3.79
C GLY A 226 -4.30 32.08 4.16
N ARG A 227 -4.11 30.76 4.29
CA ARG A 227 -5.16 29.77 4.55
C ARG A 227 -5.03 29.19 5.95
N GLU A 228 -6.16 28.81 6.51
CA GLU A 228 -6.18 27.87 7.63
C GLU A 228 -5.84 26.46 7.16
N VAL A 229 -5.47 25.59 8.10
CA VAL A 229 -5.17 24.19 7.80
C VAL A 229 -6.44 23.50 7.30
N SER A 230 -6.36 22.90 6.10
CA SER A 230 -7.48 22.17 5.52
C SER A 230 -7.91 21.01 6.43
N PRO A 231 -9.23 20.73 6.57
CA PRO A 231 -9.69 19.50 7.22
C PRO A 231 -9.22 18.23 6.49
N LEU A 232 -8.78 18.35 5.23
CA LEU A 232 -8.25 17.27 4.41
C LEU A 232 -6.72 17.14 4.49
N ASN A 233 -6.05 17.89 5.38
CA ASN A 233 -4.58 17.90 5.50
C ASN A 233 -3.97 16.49 5.59
N ALA A 234 -4.53 15.60 6.42
CA ALA A 234 -4.03 14.23 6.53
C ALA A 234 -4.12 13.44 5.21
N ILE A 235 -5.19 13.65 4.44
CA ILE A 235 -5.34 13.05 3.10
C ILE A 235 -4.34 13.66 2.13
N PHE A 236 -4.17 14.99 2.14
CA PHE A 236 -3.19 15.65 1.26
C PHE A 236 -1.75 15.20 1.53
N LEU A 237 -1.36 15.04 2.79
CA LEU A 237 -0.05 14.49 3.15
C LEU A 237 0.11 13.05 2.64
N SER A 238 -0.91 12.22 2.77
CA SER A 238 -0.94 10.82 2.30
C SER A 238 -0.86 10.69 0.77
N LEU A 239 -1.44 11.64 0.05
CA LEU A 239 -1.33 11.76 -1.41
C LEU A 239 -0.02 12.41 -1.87
N SER A 240 0.86 12.74 -0.92
CA SER A 240 2.14 13.40 -1.16
C SER A 240 1.98 14.75 -1.86
N SER A 241 0.95 15.52 -1.46
CA SER A 241 0.59 16.79 -2.10
C SER A 241 1.67 17.86 -1.91
N SER A 242 1.82 18.70 -2.93
CA SER A 242 2.61 19.93 -2.93
C SER A 242 1.89 20.97 -3.78
N PHE A 243 1.47 22.07 -3.16
CA PHE A 243 0.69 23.12 -3.79
C PHE A 243 1.56 24.35 -4.09
N LYS A 244 1.30 25.02 -5.22
CA LYS A 244 2.00 26.23 -5.66
C LYS A 244 1.24 27.50 -5.33
N ASN A 245 -0.07 27.41 -5.23
CA ASN A 245 -0.96 28.53 -5.01
C ASN A 245 -2.25 28.07 -4.33
N THR A 246 -3.12 29.03 -4.04
CA THR A 246 -4.38 28.81 -3.34
C THR A 246 -5.39 28.07 -4.21
N GLU A 247 -5.35 28.29 -5.52
CA GLU A 247 -6.26 27.67 -6.48
C GLU A 247 -6.06 26.15 -6.57
N GLU A 248 -4.81 25.67 -6.50
CA GLU A 248 -4.51 24.23 -6.46
C GLU A 248 -5.02 23.58 -5.16
N ILE A 249 -5.04 24.32 -4.04
CA ILE A 249 -5.63 23.82 -2.78
C ILE A 249 -7.15 23.70 -2.93
N ASP A 250 -7.81 24.72 -3.49
CA ASP A 250 -9.25 24.71 -3.73
C ASP A 250 -9.66 23.56 -4.66
N GLU A 251 -8.92 23.36 -5.75
CA GLU A 251 -9.17 22.27 -6.70
C GLU A 251 -8.99 20.91 -6.02
N ALA A 252 -7.94 20.74 -5.23
CA ALA A 252 -7.69 19.52 -4.48
C ALA A 252 -8.77 19.20 -3.44
N GLU A 253 -9.26 20.22 -2.71
CA GLU A 253 -10.37 20.08 -1.77
C GLU A 253 -11.65 19.71 -2.51
N MET A 254 -11.94 20.39 -3.62
CA MET A 254 -13.12 20.14 -4.45
C MET A 254 -13.13 18.70 -4.98
N MET A 255 -12.00 18.17 -5.45
CA MET A 255 -11.91 16.78 -5.91
C MET A 255 -12.33 15.79 -4.82
N ILE A 256 -11.73 15.89 -3.62
CA ILE A 256 -12.00 14.97 -2.52
C ILE A 256 -13.44 15.13 -2.00
N TRP A 257 -13.92 16.35 -1.82
CA TRP A 257 -15.28 16.58 -1.34
C TRP A 257 -16.33 16.13 -2.33
N SER A 258 -16.13 16.38 -3.63
CA SER A 258 -17.05 15.92 -4.67
C SER A 258 -17.15 14.39 -4.69
N ASN A 259 -16.04 13.68 -4.48
CA ASN A 259 -16.05 12.22 -4.39
C ASN A 259 -16.81 11.73 -3.14
N ILE A 260 -16.57 12.34 -1.98
CA ILE A 260 -17.28 12.02 -0.73
C ILE A 260 -18.78 12.30 -0.84
N GLU A 261 -19.17 13.44 -1.39
CA GLU A 261 -20.57 13.83 -1.60
C GLU A 261 -21.27 12.90 -2.58
N ASN A 262 -20.58 12.51 -3.67
CA ASN A 262 -21.07 11.51 -4.60
C ASN A 262 -21.29 10.14 -3.92
N PHE A 263 -20.35 9.72 -3.07
CA PHE A 263 -20.53 8.50 -2.28
C PHE A 263 -21.77 8.59 -1.39
N VAL A 264 -21.91 9.66 -0.61
CA VAL A 264 -23.03 9.86 0.33
C VAL A 264 -24.37 9.87 -0.40
N ALA A 265 -24.50 10.65 -1.48
CA ALA A 265 -25.72 10.71 -2.27
C ALA A 265 -26.07 9.35 -2.90
N THR A 266 -25.08 8.59 -3.35
CA THR A 266 -25.29 7.23 -3.90
C THR A 266 -25.70 6.24 -2.82
N TYR A 267 -25.10 6.34 -1.63
CA TYR A 267 -25.39 5.49 -0.48
C TYR A 267 -26.82 5.72 0.04
N GLU A 268 -27.26 6.97 0.12
CA GLU A 268 -28.61 7.33 0.56
C GLU A 268 -29.70 6.91 -0.43
N ARG A 269 -29.44 6.95 -1.74
CA ARG A 269 -30.39 6.45 -2.76
C ARG A 269 -30.56 4.94 -2.73
N GLY A 270 -29.58 4.22 -2.21
CA GLY A 270 -29.58 2.76 -2.10
C GLY A 270 -30.10 2.22 -0.78
N ARG A 271 -30.39 3.10 0.20
CA ARG A 271 -31.11 2.77 1.44
C ARG A 271 -32.61 2.69 1.19
#